data_AF-T1B0H9-F1
#
_entry.id   AF-T1B0H9-F1
#
_cell.length_a   1.000
_cell.length_b   1.000
_cell.length_c   1.000
_cell.angle_alpha   90.00
_cell.angle_beta   90.00
_cell.angle_gamma   90.00
#
_symmetry.space_group_name_H-M   'P 1'
#
loop_
_entity.id
_entity.type
_entity.pdbx_description
1 polymer ?
#
loop_
_entity_poly.entity_id
_entity_poly.type
_entity_poly.pdbx_seq_one_letter_code
_entity_poly.pdbx_strand_id
1 'polypeptide(L)'
;MLCPPHLVEQWQGELESRFNLQAVALTAASAARIERDLPHGMGLFDHYPVAVVSLDYIKSERHRAHFLAIAPECVIVDEAHTCATGGQGRQLRFELLQRLSADANRHLILLTATPHSGDETAFYNLLSLLDARFATLQGRTSASDPLRLELARHFVQRRRKDIAEWQHDTGDGRGFPRRMKTEITYPLSGDWGLFFDAVQGYCRELAESHAQADTGGARLIWYATLALLRCVASSPAAAVKALTTRLDGTMAGDDLL
;
A
#
# COMPACT_ATOMS: atom_id res chain seq x y z
N MET A 1 -7.09 -0.46 17.99
CA MET A 1 -6.82 0.08 16.65
C MET A 1 -5.41 -0.29 16.20
N LEU A 2 -5.24 -0.78 14.98
CA LEU A 2 -3.96 -1.03 14.32
C LEU A 2 -3.75 0.02 13.24
N CYS A 3 -2.60 0.70 13.21
CA CYS A 3 -2.31 1.71 12.18
C CYS A 3 -0.81 1.81 11.86
N PRO A 4 -0.42 2.39 10.72
CA PRO A 4 0.97 2.76 10.44
C PRO A 4 1.60 3.61 11.55
N PRO A 5 2.92 3.50 11.80
CA PRO A 5 3.58 4.21 12.91
C PRO A 5 3.36 5.72 12.94
N HIS A 6 3.31 6.36 11.77
CA HIS A 6 3.15 7.80 11.64
C HIS A 6 1.74 8.31 11.96
N LEU A 7 0.74 7.42 12.10
CA LEU A 7 -0.63 7.78 12.43
C LEU A 7 -0.98 7.51 13.90
N VAL A 8 -0.08 6.92 14.69
CA VAL A 8 -0.37 6.50 16.07
C VAL A 8 -0.76 7.70 16.94
N GLU A 9 0.06 8.76 16.94
CA GLU A 9 -0.19 9.97 17.74
C GLU A 9 -1.44 10.71 17.25
N GLN A 10 -1.65 10.75 15.93
CA GLN A 10 -2.85 11.34 15.34
C GLN A 10 -4.11 10.62 15.83
N TRP A 11 -4.14 9.29 15.76
CA TRP A 11 -5.29 8.52 16.22
C TRP A 11 -5.52 8.63 17.72
N GLN A 12 -4.46 8.67 18.52
CA GLN A 12 -4.58 8.92 19.95
C GLN A 12 -5.27 10.28 20.21
N GLY A 13 -4.82 11.35 19.56
CA GLY A 13 -5.39 12.68 19.70
C GLY A 13 -6.83 12.81 19.16
N GLU A 14 -7.15 12.16 18.04
CA GLU A 14 -8.52 12.16 17.49
C GLU A 14 -9.49 11.36 18.38
N LEU A 15 -9.05 10.21 18.92
CA LEU A 15 -9.86 9.41 19.86
C LEU A 15 -10.18 10.21 21.14
N GLU A 16 -9.19 10.91 21.67
CA GLU A 16 -9.38 11.78 22.83
C GLU A 16 -10.28 12.98 22.49
N SER A 17 -9.94 13.77 21.48
CA SER A 17 -10.61 15.05 21.20
C SER A 17 -12.01 14.92 20.60
N ARG A 18 -12.30 13.85 19.86
CA ARG A 18 -13.59 13.66 19.17
C ARG A 18 -14.52 12.72 19.90
N PHE A 19 -13.97 11.74 20.61
CA PHE A 19 -14.76 10.66 21.22
C PHE A 19 -14.58 10.57 22.73
N ASN A 20 -13.70 11.40 23.34
CA ASN A 20 -13.35 11.33 24.75
C ASN A 20 -12.87 9.93 25.16
N LEU A 21 -12.16 9.25 24.26
CA LEU A 21 -11.59 7.93 24.46
C LEU A 21 -10.09 8.06 24.73
N GLN A 22 -9.70 7.80 25.98
CA GLN A 22 -8.30 7.80 26.41
C GLN A 22 -7.62 6.52 25.89
N ALA A 23 -6.87 6.66 24.80
CA ALA A 23 -6.19 5.54 24.17
C ALA A 23 -4.71 5.47 24.57
N VAL A 24 -4.21 4.26 24.85
CA VAL A 24 -2.78 4.04 25.03
C VAL A 24 -2.09 3.82 23.68
N ALA A 25 -0.96 4.51 23.44
CA ALA A 25 -0.16 4.34 22.24
C ALA A 25 0.89 3.22 22.41
N LEU A 26 0.65 2.06 21.79
CA LEU A 26 1.55 0.91 21.83
C LEU A 26 2.44 0.87 20.58
N THR A 27 3.71 1.20 20.79
CA THR A 27 4.77 1.21 19.78
C THR A 27 5.92 0.34 20.25
N ALA A 28 6.87 0.03 19.36
CA ALA A 28 8.10 -0.66 19.75
C ALA A 28 8.87 0.05 20.87
N ALA A 29 8.81 1.38 20.93
CA ALA A 29 9.48 2.18 21.95
C ALA A 29 8.70 2.27 23.27
N SER A 30 7.36 2.28 23.24
CA SER A 30 6.53 2.43 24.44
C SER A 30 6.16 1.10 25.11
N ALA A 31 6.25 -0.03 24.40
CA ALA A 31 5.81 -1.33 24.89
C ALA A 31 6.44 -1.73 26.23
N ALA A 32 7.76 -1.66 26.37
CA ALA A 32 8.43 -2.04 27.62
C ALA A 32 8.05 -1.16 28.82
N ARG A 33 7.65 0.09 28.58
CA ARG A 33 7.14 0.97 29.64
C ARG A 33 5.72 0.57 30.02
N ILE A 34 4.84 0.43 29.02
CA ILE A 34 3.43 0.04 29.21
C ILE A 34 3.33 -1.30 29.93
N GLU A 35 4.15 -2.28 29.56
CA GLU A 35 4.20 -3.60 30.21
C GLU A 35 4.59 -3.53 31.70
N ARG A 36 5.46 -2.58 32.09
CA ARG A 36 5.83 -2.38 33.50
C ARG A 36 4.75 -1.65 34.31
N ASP A 37 3.98 -0.80 33.64
CA ASP A 37 2.92 -0.02 34.28
C ASP A 37 1.64 -0.88 34.48
N LEU A 38 1.58 -2.08 33.90
CA LEU A 38 0.46 -3.00 34.08
C LEU A 38 0.41 -3.56 35.52
N PRO A 39 -0.75 -3.48 36.19
CA PRO A 39 -0.95 -4.16 37.47
C PRO A 39 -0.73 -5.68 37.36
N HIS A 40 -0.20 -6.28 38.43
CA HIS A 40 0.00 -7.72 38.48
C HIS A 40 -1.32 -8.48 38.24
N GLY A 41 -1.30 -9.42 37.28
CA GLY A 41 -2.45 -10.26 36.95
C GLY A 41 -3.49 -9.62 36.02
N MET A 42 -3.28 -8.39 35.55
CA MET A 42 -4.18 -7.72 34.61
C MET A 42 -3.63 -7.77 33.17
N GLY A 43 -4.49 -8.10 32.19
CA GLY A 43 -4.12 -8.06 30.78
C GLY A 43 -4.02 -6.64 30.24
N LEU A 44 -3.30 -6.47 29.13
CA LEU A 44 -3.10 -5.15 28.50
C LEU A 44 -4.43 -4.46 28.17
N PHE A 45 -5.35 -5.17 27.51
CA PHE A 45 -6.63 -4.62 27.11
C PHE A 45 -7.66 -4.56 28.24
N ASP A 46 -7.43 -5.28 29.34
CA ASP A 46 -8.24 -5.14 30.55
C ASP A 46 -7.90 -3.83 31.27
N HIS A 47 -6.62 -3.46 31.29
CA HIS A 47 -6.16 -2.19 31.90
C HIS A 47 -6.38 -0.99 30.96
N TYR A 48 -6.14 -1.18 29.66
CA TYR A 48 -6.31 -0.17 28.62
C TYR A 48 -7.36 -0.63 27.60
N PRO A 49 -8.65 -0.35 27.83
CA PRO A 49 -9.74 -0.79 26.95
C PRO A 49 -9.61 -0.26 25.52
N VAL A 50 -8.95 0.89 25.36
CA VAL A 50 -8.67 1.51 24.06
C VAL A 50 -7.16 1.61 23.87
N ALA A 51 -6.66 1.00 22.80
CA ALA A 51 -5.26 1.08 22.42
C ALA A 51 -5.09 1.38 20.93
N VAL A 52 -4.14 2.26 20.63
CA VAL A 52 -3.63 2.50 19.27
C VAL A 52 -2.29 1.81 19.15
N VAL A 53 -2.25 0.72 18.38
CA VAL A 53 -1.10 -0.15 18.24
C VAL A 53 -0.46 0.07 16.87
N SER A 54 0.84 0.31 16.86
CA SER A 54 1.61 0.44 15.63
C SER A 54 1.74 -0.90 14.91
N LEU A 55 1.50 -0.92 13.60
CA LEU A 55 1.76 -2.08 12.74
C LEU A 55 3.25 -2.48 12.69
N ASP A 56 4.16 -1.67 13.23
CA ASP A 56 5.58 -2.02 13.36
C ASP A 56 5.89 -2.73 14.68
N TYR A 57 5.10 -2.48 15.74
CA TYR A 57 5.24 -3.19 17.01
C TYR A 57 5.03 -4.70 16.82
N ILE A 58 4.03 -5.06 16.01
CA ILE A 58 3.62 -6.43 15.69
C ILE A 58 4.49 -7.11 14.60
N LYS A 59 5.59 -6.49 14.13
CA LYS A 59 6.54 -7.14 13.21
C LYS A 59 7.35 -8.24 13.92
N SER A 60 7.59 -8.07 15.22
CA SER A 60 8.26 -9.08 16.04
C SER A 60 7.35 -10.29 16.21
N GLU A 61 7.88 -11.49 15.97
CA GLU A 61 7.14 -12.74 16.16
C GLU A 61 6.57 -12.86 17.58
N ARG A 62 7.37 -12.48 18.59
CA ARG A 62 6.95 -12.44 20.00
C ARG A 62 5.76 -11.51 20.20
N HIS A 63 5.84 -10.27 19.73
CA HIS A 63 4.76 -9.28 19.92
C HIS A 63 3.50 -9.66 19.15
N ARG A 64 3.65 -10.24 17.96
CA ARG A 64 2.53 -10.72 17.15
C ARG A 64 1.80 -11.89 17.81
N ALA A 65 2.54 -12.89 18.28
CA ALA A 65 1.97 -14.03 18.98
C ALA A 65 1.27 -13.60 20.28
N HIS A 66 1.91 -12.69 21.04
CA HIS A 66 1.30 -12.10 22.21
C HIS A 66 0.00 -11.35 21.87
N PHE A 67 0.06 -10.41 20.91
CA PHE A 67 -1.11 -9.64 20.47
C PHE A 67 -2.26 -10.55 20.04
N LEU A 68 -2.00 -11.62 19.27
CA LEU A 68 -3.03 -12.59 18.87
C LEU A 68 -3.71 -13.26 20.07
N ALA A 69 -2.95 -13.63 21.09
CA ALA A 69 -3.47 -14.30 22.27
C ALA A 69 -4.37 -13.39 23.12
N ILE A 70 -4.09 -12.08 23.13
CA ILE A 70 -4.83 -11.10 23.93
C ILE A 70 -5.74 -10.20 23.08
N ALA A 71 -5.88 -10.45 21.77
CA ALA A 71 -6.50 -9.48 20.88
C ALA A 71 -7.96 -9.18 21.29
N PRO A 72 -8.39 -7.91 21.30
CA PRO A 72 -9.71 -7.50 21.77
C PRO A 72 -10.83 -7.92 20.81
N GLU A 73 -12.07 -7.94 21.30
CA GLU A 73 -13.27 -8.30 20.51
C GLU A 73 -13.45 -7.45 19.23
N CYS A 74 -13.00 -6.19 19.25
CA CYS A 74 -13.09 -5.27 18.14
C CYS A 74 -11.71 -4.77 17.73
N VAL A 75 -11.36 -5.01 16.47
CA VAL A 75 -10.09 -4.57 15.88
C VAL A 75 -10.39 -3.70 14.66
N ILE A 76 -9.98 -2.44 14.74
CA ILE A 76 -10.00 -1.51 13.61
C ILE A 76 -8.60 -1.48 13.01
N VAL A 77 -8.47 -1.67 11.70
CA VAL A 77 -7.19 -1.63 10.97
C VAL A 77 -7.23 -0.47 9.99
N ASP A 78 -6.38 0.51 10.21
CA ASP A 78 -6.18 1.64 9.30
C ASP A 78 -5.12 1.34 8.24
N GLU A 79 -5.32 1.93 7.07
CA GLU A 79 -4.55 1.64 5.86
C GLU A 79 -4.39 0.15 5.58
N ALA A 80 -5.50 -0.60 5.65
CA ALA A 80 -5.51 -2.05 5.54
C ALA A 80 -4.87 -2.59 4.23
N HIS A 81 -4.86 -1.77 3.17
CA HIS A 81 -4.19 -2.09 1.92
C HIS A 81 -2.67 -2.34 2.09
N THR A 82 -2.04 -1.70 3.08
CA THR A 82 -0.60 -1.86 3.38
C THR A 82 -0.25 -3.23 3.96
N CYS A 83 -1.25 -3.95 4.48
CA CYS A 83 -1.09 -5.29 5.04
C CYS A 83 -1.25 -6.38 3.98
N ALA A 84 -1.86 -6.09 2.81
CA ALA A 84 -2.18 -7.10 1.80
C ALA A 84 -1.15 -7.19 0.65
N THR A 85 -0.24 -6.22 0.53
CA THR A 85 0.78 -6.19 -0.53
C THR A 85 1.95 -7.16 -0.25
N GLY A 86 2.56 -7.71 -1.31
CA GLY A 86 3.69 -8.64 -1.21
C GLY A 86 4.96 -8.07 -0.52
N GLY A 87 5.77 -8.97 0.05
CA GLY A 87 7.06 -8.69 0.72
C GLY A 87 7.14 -9.28 2.13
N GLN A 88 8.33 -9.70 2.57
CA GLN A 88 8.54 -10.47 3.81
C GLN A 88 7.87 -9.85 5.06
N GLY A 89 8.12 -8.58 5.36
CA GLY A 89 7.50 -7.91 6.52
C GLY A 89 6.00 -7.61 6.36
N ARG A 90 5.48 -7.62 5.13
CA ARG A 90 4.06 -7.39 4.84
C ARG A 90 3.25 -8.69 4.90
N GLN A 91 3.85 -9.81 4.49
CA GLN A 91 3.30 -11.15 4.68
C GLN A 91 2.97 -11.43 6.16
N LEU A 92 3.84 -10.99 7.07
CA LEU A 92 3.61 -11.15 8.51
C LEU A 92 2.38 -10.38 9.03
N ARG A 93 2.11 -9.20 8.46
CA ARG A 93 0.93 -8.38 8.79
C ARG A 93 -0.33 -9.01 8.21
N PHE A 94 -0.27 -9.50 6.97
CA PHE A 94 -1.37 -10.24 6.36
C PHE A 94 -1.75 -11.46 7.20
N GLU A 95 -0.76 -12.28 7.58
CA GLU A 95 -0.95 -13.47 8.41
C GLU A 95 -1.59 -13.13 9.77
N LEU A 96 -1.18 -12.01 10.40
CA LEU A 96 -1.81 -11.54 11.62
C LEU A 96 -3.30 -11.27 11.37
N LEU A 97 -3.63 -10.47 10.34
CA LEU A 97 -5.01 -10.12 10.05
C LEU A 97 -5.85 -11.34 9.70
N GLN A 98 -5.28 -12.30 8.97
CA GLN A 98 -5.94 -13.56 8.62
C GLN A 98 -6.28 -14.40 9.87
N ARG A 99 -5.37 -14.43 10.86
CA ARG A 99 -5.63 -15.11 12.15
C ARG A 99 -6.66 -14.37 12.99
N LEU A 100 -6.66 -13.03 12.96
CA LEU A 100 -7.69 -12.24 13.63
C LEU A 100 -9.06 -12.44 12.98
N SER A 101 -9.14 -12.46 11.65
CA SER A 101 -10.39 -12.65 10.90
C SER A 101 -10.94 -14.09 10.99
N ALA A 102 -10.12 -15.06 11.39
CA ALA A 102 -10.55 -16.46 11.55
C ALA A 102 -11.48 -16.67 12.76
N ASP A 103 -11.45 -15.74 13.73
CA ASP A 103 -12.36 -15.74 14.88
C ASP A 103 -13.70 -15.11 14.49
N ALA A 104 -14.72 -15.94 14.29
CA ALA A 104 -16.05 -15.50 13.84
C ALA A 104 -16.77 -14.57 14.84
N ASN A 105 -16.35 -14.54 16.10
CA ASN A 105 -16.91 -13.64 17.11
C ASN A 105 -16.21 -12.28 17.15
N ARG A 106 -15.13 -12.11 16.37
CA ARG A 106 -14.35 -10.87 16.35
C ARG A 106 -14.90 -9.89 15.34
N HIS A 107 -15.08 -8.65 15.77
CA HIS A 107 -15.41 -7.54 14.91
C HIS A 107 -14.13 -6.98 14.27
N LEU A 108 -13.94 -7.21 12.97
CA LEU A 108 -12.82 -6.66 12.21
C LEU A 108 -13.31 -5.56 11.26
N ILE A 109 -12.84 -4.33 11.47
CA ILE A 109 -13.16 -3.16 10.64
C ILE A 109 -11.92 -2.75 9.87
N LEU A 110 -11.97 -2.79 8.55
CA LEU A 110 -10.86 -2.45 7.67
C LEU A 110 -11.09 -1.07 7.04
N LEU A 111 -10.19 -0.13 7.29
CA LEU A 111 -10.21 1.22 6.73
C LEU A 111 -9.11 1.34 5.67
N THR A 112 -9.46 1.88 4.51
CA THR A 112 -8.49 2.20 3.45
C THR A 112 -9.09 3.20 2.47
N ALA A 113 -8.32 4.22 2.10
CA ALA A 113 -8.69 5.14 1.02
C ALA A 113 -8.42 4.53 -0.37
N THR A 114 -7.47 3.61 -0.46
CA THR A 114 -6.96 3.03 -1.71
C THR A 114 -6.89 1.51 -1.60
N PRO A 115 -8.04 0.80 -1.67
CA PRO A 115 -8.06 -0.65 -1.54
C PRO A 115 -7.30 -1.36 -2.67
N HIS A 116 -7.22 -0.75 -3.85
CA HIS A 116 -6.51 -1.27 -5.01
C HIS A 116 -5.34 -0.36 -5.38
N SER A 117 -4.11 -0.79 -5.10
CA SER A 117 -2.87 -0.04 -5.37
C SER A 117 -2.31 -0.26 -6.79
N GLY A 118 -2.96 -1.10 -7.59
CA GLY A 118 -2.44 -1.58 -8.89
C GLY A 118 -1.95 -3.03 -8.84
N ASP A 119 -1.90 -3.63 -7.65
CA ASP A 119 -1.61 -5.05 -7.43
C ASP A 119 -2.93 -5.82 -7.19
N GLU A 120 -3.35 -6.61 -8.18
CA GLU A 120 -4.57 -7.42 -8.06
C GLU A 120 -4.48 -8.45 -6.95
N THR A 121 -3.33 -9.11 -6.78
CA THR A 121 -3.14 -10.13 -5.75
C THR A 121 -3.34 -9.53 -4.37
N ALA A 122 -2.76 -8.35 -4.13
CA ALA A 122 -2.95 -7.63 -2.88
C ALA A 122 -4.41 -7.24 -2.64
N PHE A 123 -5.14 -6.84 -3.68
CA PHE A 123 -6.55 -6.50 -3.55
C PHE A 123 -7.39 -7.72 -3.14
N TYR A 124 -7.24 -8.87 -3.81
CA TYR A 124 -8.00 -10.08 -3.45
C TYR A 124 -7.58 -10.67 -2.10
N ASN A 125 -6.31 -10.54 -1.72
CA ASN A 125 -5.86 -10.85 -0.35
C ASN A 125 -6.61 -9.99 0.67
N LEU A 126 -6.72 -8.68 0.45
CA LEU A 126 -7.47 -7.79 1.34
C LEU A 126 -8.95 -8.21 1.44
N LEU A 127 -9.58 -8.56 0.32
CA LEU A 127 -10.97 -9.06 0.33
C LEU A 127 -11.11 -10.37 1.10
N SER A 128 -10.11 -11.25 1.06
CA SER A 128 -10.14 -12.53 1.77
C SER A 128 -10.18 -12.39 3.31
N LEU A 129 -9.82 -11.21 3.84
CA LEU A 129 -9.94 -10.91 5.27
C LEU A 129 -11.38 -10.63 5.71
N LEU A 130 -12.27 -10.30 4.76
CA LEU A 130 -13.71 -10.15 5.04
C LEU A 130 -14.40 -11.53 4.98
N ASP A 131 -14.10 -12.29 3.94
CA ASP A 131 -14.49 -13.68 3.77
C ASP A 131 -13.51 -14.36 2.81
N ALA A 132 -12.97 -15.52 3.20
CA ALA A 132 -11.98 -16.25 2.42
C ALA A 132 -12.46 -16.59 1.00
N ARG A 133 -13.78 -16.75 0.80
CA ARG A 133 -14.39 -17.01 -0.52
C ARG A 133 -14.14 -15.86 -1.49
N PHE A 134 -14.05 -14.61 -1.02
CA PHE A 134 -13.86 -13.45 -1.89
C PHE A 134 -12.52 -13.45 -2.64
N ALA A 135 -11.52 -14.20 -2.19
CA ALA A 135 -10.29 -14.42 -2.95
C ALA A 135 -10.56 -15.06 -4.33
N THR A 136 -11.60 -15.90 -4.42
CA THR A 136 -11.97 -16.60 -5.67
C THR A 136 -12.55 -15.66 -6.73
N LEU A 137 -12.87 -14.41 -6.39
CA LEU A 137 -13.31 -13.40 -7.35
C LEU A 137 -12.20 -12.98 -8.32
N GLN A 138 -10.94 -13.33 -8.05
CA GLN A 138 -9.83 -13.08 -8.97
C GLN A 138 -10.10 -13.72 -10.33
N GLY A 139 -10.06 -12.91 -11.39
CA GLY A 139 -10.38 -13.34 -12.76
C GLY A 139 -11.88 -13.47 -13.06
N ARG A 140 -12.78 -13.31 -12.07
CA ARG A 140 -14.24 -13.32 -12.27
C ARG A 140 -14.74 -11.88 -12.45
N THR A 141 -15.01 -11.51 -13.70
CA THR A 141 -15.37 -10.13 -14.07
C THR A 141 -16.87 -9.86 -14.16
N SER A 142 -17.71 -10.90 -14.05
CA SER A 142 -19.16 -10.72 -14.17
C SER A 142 -19.72 -9.86 -13.04
N ALA A 143 -20.46 -8.80 -13.41
CA ALA A 143 -21.12 -7.93 -12.45
C ALA A 143 -22.29 -8.62 -11.73
N SER A 144 -22.90 -9.64 -12.34
CA SER A 144 -24.00 -10.42 -11.77
C SER A 144 -23.54 -11.59 -10.90
N ASP A 145 -22.23 -11.70 -10.65
CA ASP A 145 -21.69 -12.75 -9.78
C ASP A 145 -22.30 -12.66 -8.37
N PRO A 146 -22.98 -13.71 -7.86
CA PRO A 146 -23.59 -13.69 -6.54
C PRO A 146 -22.62 -13.34 -5.42
N LEU A 147 -21.36 -13.78 -5.54
CA LEU A 147 -20.33 -13.52 -4.55
C LEU A 147 -19.88 -12.05 -4.55
N ARG A 148 -19.98 -11.37 -5.70
CA ARG A 148 -19.71 -9.93 -5.83
C ARG A 148 -20.85 -9.08 -5.23
N LEU A 149 -22.10 -9.55 -5.36
CA LEU A 149 -23.26 -8.95 -4.69
C LEU A 149 -23.18 -9.13 -3.16
N GLU A 150 -22.68 -10.27 -2.69
CA GLU A 150 -22.41 -10.52 -1.28
C GLU A 150 -21.31 -9.59 -0.76
N LEU A 151 -20.17 -9.49 -1.47
CA LEU A 151 -19.07 -8.58 -1.14
C LEU A 151 -19.54 -7.13 -0.99
N ALA A 152 -20.48 -6.67 -1.83
CA ALA A 152 -21.01 -5.31 -1.76
C ALA A 152 -21.64 -4.98 -0.40
N ARG A 153 -22.13 -5.97 0.35
CA ARG A 153 -22.70 -5.79 1.70
C ARG A 153 -21.65 -5.48 2.76
N HIS A 154 -20.39 -5.84 2.50
CA HIS A 154 -19.26 -5.57 3.38
C HIS A 154 -18.55 -4.25 3.06
N PHE A 155 -18.98 -3.54 2.01
CA PHE A 155 -18.27 -2.38 1.50
C PHE A 155 -19.07 -1.10 1.71
N VAL A 156 -18.57 -0.21 2.57
CA VAL A 156 -19.14 1.13 2.76
C VAL A 156 -18.21 2.15 2.12
N GLN A 157 -18.61 2.71 0.98
CA GLN A 157 -17.86 3.74 0.28
C GLN A 157 -18.71 4.99 0.06
N ARG A 158 -18.17 6.13 0.45
CA ARG A 158 -18.71 7.45 0.13
C ARG A 158 -17.63 8.24 -0.61
N ARG A 159 -17.99 8.85 -1.73
CA ARG A 159 -17.11 9.67 -2.55
C ARG A 159 -17.49 11.13 -2.40
N ARG A 160 -16.57 12.02 -2.77
CA ARG A 160 -16.80 13.47 -2.75
C ARG A 160 -18.04 13.91 -3.55
N LYS A 161 -18.36 13.19 -4.64
CA LYS A 161 -19.59 13.44 -5.42
C LYS A 161 -20.87 13.09 -4.66
N ASP A 162 -20.84 12.04 -3.85
CA ASP A 162 -22.00 11.58 -3.07
C ASP A 162 -22.29 12.60 -1.93
N ILE A 163 -21.28 13.36 -1.46
CA ILE A 163 -21.45 14.46 -0.50
C ILE A 163 -21.96 15.73 -1.18
N ALA A 164 -21.48 16.05 -2.40
CA ALA A 164 -21.93 17.24 -3.12
C ALA A 164 -23.44 17.20 -3.45
N GLU A 165 -23.95 16.01 -3.81
CA GLU A 165 -25.38 15.75 -3.99
C GLU A 165 -26.16 16.00 -2.68
N TRP A 166 -25.69 15.43 -1.56
CA TRP A 166 -26.29 15.66 -0.24
C TRP A 166 -26.30 17.14 0.18
N GLN A 167 -25.23 17.90 -0.10
CA GLN A 167 -25.15 19.33 0.22
C GLN A 167 -26.12 20.16 -0.63
N HIS A 168 -26.33 19.78 -1.90
CA HIS A 168 -27.35 20.39 -2.74
C HIS A 168 -28.75 20.15 -2.18
N ASP A 169 -29.03 18.91 -1.77
CA ASP A 169 -30.35 18.50 -1.25
C ASP A 169 -30.67 19.10 0.13
N THR A 170 -29.65 19.29 0.98
CA THR A 170 -29.81 19.82 2.35
C THR A 170 -29.63 21.33 2.47
N GLY A 171 -29.20 22.01 1.40
CA GLY A 171 -28.95 23.45 1.40
C GLY A 171 -27.71 23.88 2.21
N ASP A 172 -26.83 22.94 2.58
CA ASP A 172 -25.57 23.23 3.25
C ASP A 172 -24.57 23.82 2.24
N GLY A 173 -24.56 25.15 2.12
CA GLY A 173 -23.75 25.91 1.17
C GLY A 173 -22.22 25.83 1.37
N ARG A 174 -21.72 24.98 2.27
CA ARG A 174 -20.29 24.76 2.53
C ARG A 174 -19.72 23.64 1.66
N GLY A 175 -19.89 23.80 0.35
CA GLY A 175 -19.41 22.85 -0.65
C GLY A 175 -17.89 22.63 -0.62
N PHE A 176 -17.46 21.46 -1.08
CA PHE A 176 -16.05 21.22 -1.38
C PHE A 176 -15.55 22.14 -2.51
N PRO A 177 -14.30 22.65 -2.45
CA PRO A 177 -13.75 23.45 -3.55
C PRO A 177 -13.68 22.63 -4.85
N ARG A 178 -13.95 23.30 -5.97
CA ARG A 178 -13.85 22.69 -7.32
C ARG A 178 -12.39 22.41 -7.62
N ARG A 179 -12.06 21.13 -7.85
CA ARG A 179 -10.71 20.72 -8.25
C ARG A 179 -10.44 21.19 -9.68
N MET A 180 -9.51 22.13 -9.84
CA MET A 180 -8.97 22.51 -11.14
C MET A 180 -7.68 21.72 -11.37
N LYS A 181 -7.61 20.98 -12.47
CA LYS A 181 -6.39 20.30 -12.92
C LYS A 181 -6.01 20.87 -14.28
N THR A 182 -4.73 21.17 -14.45
CA THR A 182 -4.15 21.45 -15.76
C THR A 182 -2.87 20.65 -15.86
N GLU A 183 -2.68 19.96 -16.98
CA GLU A 183 -1.41 19.32 -17.32
C GLU A 183 -0.63 20.32 -18.16
N ILE A 184 0.49 20.79 -17.63
CA ILE A 184 1.36 21.71 -18.35
C ILE A 184 2.33 20.85 -19.14
N THR A 185 2.20 20.89 -20.47
CA THR A 185 3.16 20.26 -21.37
C THR A 185 4.34 21.20 -21.59
N TYR A 186 5.51 20.61 -21.81
CA TYR A 186 6.71 21.34 -22.19
C TYR A 186 7.43 20.57 -23.30
N PRO A 187 7.97 21.25 -24.32
CA PRO A 187 8.87 20.61 -25.25
C PRO A 187 10.23 20.34 -24.56
N LEU A 188 10.84 19.21 -24.85
CA LEU A 188 12.26 19.02 -24.57
C LEU A 188 13.05 19.83 -25.61
N SER A 189 13.92 20.72 -25.16
CA SER A 189 14.69 21.63 -26.03
C SER A 189 16.13 21.78 -25.55
N GLY A 190 17.01 22.26 -26.43
CA GLY A 190 18.43 22.45 -26.13
C GLY A 190 19.14 21.12 -25.89
N ASP A 191 20.20 21.16 -25.09
CA ASP A 191 21.06 20.01 -24.82
C ASP A 191 20.30 18.82 -24.22
N TRP A 192 19.29 19.09 -23.38
CA TRP A 192 18.44 18.05 -22.80
C TRP A 192 17.56 17.34 -23.83
N GLY A 193 17.04 18.08 -24.82
CA GLY A 193 16.28 17.48 -25.92
C GLY A 193 17.17 16.58 -26.78
N LEU A 194 18.33 17.10 -27.19
CA LEU A 194 19.31 16.36 -27.99
C LEU A 194 19.80 15.10 -27.28
N PHE A 195 20.09 15.19 -25.98
CA PHE A 195 20.46 14.05 -25.17
C PHE A 195 19.35 13.00 -25.09
N PHE A 196 18.11 13.43 -24.88
CA PHE A 196 16.97 12.51 -24.79
C PHE A 196 16.69 11.83 -26.14
N ASP A 197 16.84 12.55 -27.24
CA ASP A 197 16.74 11.99 -28.60
C ASP A 197 17.86 10.97 -28.86
N ALA A 198 19.09 11.26 -28.44
CA ALA A 198 20.21 10.33 -28.55
C ALA A 198 19.97 9.04 -27.74
N VAL A 199 19.47 9.16 -26.50
CA VAL A 199 19.12 8.00 -25.67
C VAL A 199 17.99 7.19 -26.31
N GLN A 200 16.95 7.85 -26.85
CA GLN A 200 15.88 7.17 -27.59
C GLN A 200 16.39 6.44 -28.83
N GLY A 201 17.30 7.06 -29.59
CA GLY A 201 17.95 6.45 -30.76
C GLY A 201 18.71 5.18 -30.37
N TYR A 202 19.60 5.29 -29.39
CA TYR A 202 20.35 4.15 -28.84
C TYR A 202 19.43 3.02 -28.37
N CYS A 203 18.37 3.36 -27.63
CA CYS A 203 17.36 2.42 -27.15
C CYS A 203 16.64 1.68 -28.30
N ARG A 204 16.33 2.38 -29.39
CA ARG A 204 15.68 1.82 -30.57
C ARG A 204 16.60 0.85 -31.31
N GLU A 205 17.83 1.28 -31.60
CA GLU A 205 18.84 0.47 -32.30
C GLU A 205 19.14 -0.84 -31.53
N LEU A 206 19.21 -0.76 -30.20
CA LEU A 206 19.37 -1.93 -29.36
C LEU A 206 18.18 -2.89 -29.44
N ALA A 207 16.95 -2.36 -29.40
CA ALA A 207 15.75 -3.19 -29.50
C ALA A 207 15.64 -3.86 -30.88
N GLU A 208 15.97 -3.14 -31.95
CA GLU A 208 15.96 -3.64 -33.33
C GLU A 208 17.02 -4.71 -33.57
N SER A 209 18.25 -4.50 -33.10
CA SER A 209 19.35 -5.49 -33.26
C SER A 209 19.04 -6.82 -32.57
N HIS A 210 18.41 -6.79 -31.40
CA HIS A 210 18.01 -8.01 -30.71
C HIS A 210 16.72 -8.65 -31.23
N ALA A 211 15.80 -7.88 -31.81
CA ALA A 211 14.62 -8.43 -32.47
C ALA A 211 14.99 -9.24 -33.72
N GLN A 212 16.07 -8.86 -34.42
CA GLN A 212 16.59 -9.60 -35.57
C GLN A 212 17.33 -10.90 -35.19
N ALA A 213 17.77 -11.04 -33.93
CA ALA A 213 18.59 -12.16 -33.46
C ALA A 213 17.80 -13.42 -33.00
N ASP A 214 16.49 -13.48 -33.27
CA ASP A 214 15.54 -14.60 -33.01
C ASP A 214 15.81 -15.46 -31.77
N THR A 215 16.13 -14.80 -30.66
CA THR A 215 16.29 -15.43 -29.36
C THR A 215 15.21 -14.87 -28.45
N GLY A 216 14.57 -15.72 -27.64
CA GLY A 216 13.46 -15.36 -26.73
C GLY A 216 13.75 -14.26 -25.69
N GLY A 217 14.89 -13.57 -25.79
CA GLY A 217 15.30 -12.40 -25.00
C GLY A 217 14.77 -11.05 -25.50
N ALA A 218 14.13 -10.95 -26.68
CA ALA A 218 13.62 -9.68 -27.21
C ALA A 218 12.72 -8.91 -26.22
N ARG A 219 11.89 -9.62 -25.45
CA ARG A 219 11.02 -9.03 -24.42
C ARG A 219 11.81 -8.48 -23.22
N LEU A 220 12.93 -9.11 -22.87
CA LEU A 220 13.80 -8.68 -21.77
C LEU A 220 14.57 -7.40 -22.13
N ILE A 221 15.06 -7.31 -23.37
CA ILE A 221 15.71 -6.10 -23.90
C ILE A 221 14.75 -4.92 -23.95
N TRP A 222 13.48 -5.14 -24.33
CA TRP A 222 12.47 -4.08 -24.29
C TRP A 222 12.28 -3.52 -22.88
N TYR A 223 12.21 -4.37 -21.86
CA TYR A 223 12.12 -3.92 -20.47
C TYR A 223 13.38 -3.17 -20.00
N ALA A 224 14.58 -3.63 -20.37
CA ALA A 224 15.83 -2.94 -20.05
C ALA A 224 15.91 -1.56 -20.72
N THR A 225 15.43 -1.46 -21.96
CA THR A 225 15.36 -0.23 -22.75
C THR A 225 14.38 0.77 -22.13
N LEU A 226 13.17 0.29 -21.78
CA LEU A 226 12.17 1.10 -21.10
C LEU A 226 12.63 1.56 -19.71
N ALA A 227 13.34 0.69 -18.98
CA ALA A 227 13.91 1.04 -17.68
C ALA A 227 14.96 2.17 -17.82
N LEU A 228 15.83 2.09 -18.83
CA LEU A 228 16.81 3.15 -19.10
C LEU A 228 16.13 4.49 -19.42
N LEU A 229 15.14 4.49 -20.32
CA LEU A 229 14.36 5.71 -20.65
C LEU A 229 13.69 6.32 -19.42
N ARG A 230 13.10 5.48 -18.55
CA ARG A 230 12.48 5.94 -17.30
C ARG A 230 13.48 6.54 -16.33
N CYS A 231 14.66 5.92 -16.19
CA CYS A 231 15.73 6.44 -15.34
C CYS A 231 16.20 7.81 -15.84
N VAL A 232 16.47 7.92 -17.14
CA VAL A 232 16.95 9.16 -17.78
C VAL A 232 15.90 10.27 -17.68
N ALA A 233 14.62 9.97 -17.89
CA ALA A 233 13.53 10.93 -17.75
C ALA A 233 13.27 11.36 -16.30
N SER A 234 13.75 10.61 -15.29
CA SER A 234 13.44 10.89 -13.88
C SER A 234 14.30 12.00 -13.27
N SER A 235 15.61 12.02 -13.54
CA SER A 235 16.54 13.04 -13.04
C SER A 235 17.93 12.91 -13.71
N PRO A 236 18.72 13.99 -13.74
CA PRO A 236 20.11 13.95 -14.23
C PRO A 236 20.98 12.92 -13.48
N ALA A 237 20.82 12.83 -12.15
CA ALA A 237 21.58 11.89 -11.33
C ALA A 237 21.23 10.43 -11.65
N ALA A 238 19.95 10.13 -11.88
CA ALA A 238 19.52 8.80 -12.30
C ALA A 238 20.02 8.47 -13.72
N ALA A 239 20.04 9.44 -14.64
CA ALA A 239 20.58 9.28 -15.98
C ALA A 239 22.07 8.88 -15.93
N VAL A 240 22.90 9.64 -15.21
CA VAL A 240 24.33 9.35 -15.02
C VAL A 240 24.51 7.95 -14.43
N LYS A 241 23.84 7.64 -13.32
CA LYS A 241 23.97 6.33 -12.67
C LYS A 241 23.60 5.18 -13.60
N ALA A 242 22.48 5.29 -14.34
CA ALA A 242 22.02 4.24 -15.23
C ALA A 242 22.97 4.03 -16.43
N LEU A 243 23.45 5.13 -17.03
CA LEU A 243 24.37 5.07 -18.16
C LEU A 243 25.76 4.57 -17.74
N THR A 244 26.30 5.04 -16.60
CA THR A 244 27.58 4.55 -16.07
C THR A 244 27.52 3.06 -15.74
N THR A 245 26.47 2.60 -15.04
CA THR A 245 26.30 1.18 -14.72
C THR A 245 26.27 0.32 -15.99
N ARG A 246 25.67 0.85 -17.05
CA ARG A 246 25.60 0.17 -18.35
C ARG A 246 26.95 0.19 -19.06
N LEU A 247 27.68 1.29 -19.01
CA LEU A 247 29.03 1.41 -19.56
C LEU A 247 29.98 0.41 -18.88
N ASP A 248 29.98 0.37 -17.55
CA ASP A 248 30.81 -0.56 -16.76
C ASP A 248 30.42 -2.02 -17.03
N GLY A 249 29.11 -2.30 -17.14
CA GLY A 249 28.61 -3.63 -17.48
C GLY A 249 28.90 -4.07 -18.92
N THR A 250 29.09 -3.13 -19.83
CA THR A 250 29.49 -3.41 -21.23
C THR A 250 31.00 -3.65 -21.31
N MET A 251 31.82 -2.92 -20.53
CA MET A 251 33.27 -3.13 -20.46
C MET A 251 33.66 -4.50 -19.87
N ALA A 252 32.88 -5.05 -18.94
CA ALA A 252 33.14 -6.38 -18.39
C ALA A 252 32.87 -7.53 -19.38
N GLY A 253 32.17 -7.27 -20.50
CA GLY A 253 31.84 -8.27 -21.51
C GLY A 253 32.83 -8.36 -22.67
N ASP A 254 33.66 -7.32 -22.88
CA ASP A 254 34.57 -7.21 -24.04
C ASP A 254 36.02 -7.62 -23.75
N ASP A 255 36.37 -7.88 -22.47
CA ASP A 255 37.70 -8.35 -22.04
C ASP A 255 37.82 -9.90 -21.98
N LEU A 256 36.90 -10.63 -22.62
CA LEU A 256 36.89 -12.10 -22.66
C LEU A 256 36.83 -12.70 -24.08
N LEU A 257 37.32 -11.97 -25.08
CA LEU A 257 37.68 -12.50 -26.41
C LEU A 257 39.19 -12.36 -26.66
#